data_AF-A0A4Y1Z7F5-F1
#
_entry.id   AF-A0A4Y1Z7F5-F1
#
_cell.length_a   1.000
_cell.length_b   1.000
_cell.length_c   1.000
_cell.angle_alpha   90.00
_cell.angle_beta   90.00
_cell.angle_gamma   90.00
#
_symmetry.space_group_name_H-M   'P 1'
#
loop_
_entity.id
_entity.type
_entity.pdbx_description
1 polymer ?
#
loop_
_entity_poly.entity_id
_entity_poly.type
_entity_poly.pdbx_seq_one_letter_code
_entity_poly.pdbx_strand_id
1 'polypeptide(L)' 'MAEEHKYGFETLQVHAGQVPDPATGARAVPIYQTTSFVFKDADEAADFSN' A
#
# COMPACT_ATOMS: atom_id res chain seq x y z
N MET A 1 -16.02 -4.78 18.47
CA MET A 1 -15.38 -4.72 17.14
C MET A 1 -16.20 -3.76 16.30
N ALA A 2 -15.59 -2.76 15.67
CA ALA A 2 -16.33 -1.80 14.85
C ALA A 2 -16.95 -2.52 13.65
N GLU A 3 -18.19 -2.19 13.32
CA GLU A 3 -18.86 -2.70 12.13
C GLU A 3 -18.08 -2.26 10.88
N GLU A 4 -17.81 -3.19 9.97
CA GLU A 4 -17.18 -2.88 8.69
C GLU A 4 -18.16 -2.08 7.83
N HIS A 5 -17.91 -0.77 7.68
CA HIS A 5 -18.75 0.08 6.85
C HIS A 5 -18.54 -0.29 5.38
N LYS A 6 -19.54 -0.93 4.77
CA LYS A 6 -19.52 -1.26 3.34
C LYS A 6 -19.86 -0.02 2.51
N TYR A 7 -18.86 0.54 1.84
CA TYR A 7 -19.07 1.63 0.89
C TYR A 7 -19.79 1.14 -0.38
N GLY A 8 -20.50 2.06 -1.06
CA GLY A 8 -21.10 1.78 -2.36
C GLY A 8 -20.07 1.63 -3.47
N PHE A 9 -20.46 0.98 -4.58
CA PHE A 9 -19.57 0.69 -5.72
C PHE A 9 -18.90 1.94 -6.29
N GLU A 10 -19.66 3.01 -6.52
CA GLU A 10 -19.16 4.30 -7.03
C GLU A 10 -18.00 4.86 -6.17
N THR A 11 -18.14 4.76 -4.84
CA THR A 11 -17.12 5.23 -3.89
C THR A 11 -15.90 4.33 -3.89
N LEU A 12 -16.10 3.01 -4.00
CA LEU A 12 -15.03 2.03 -4.07
C LEU A 12 -14.21 2.19 -5.36
N GLN A 13 -14.84 2.51 -6.49
CA GLN A 13 -14.10 2.78 -7.73
C GLN A 13 -13.08 3.91 -7.58
N VAL A 14 -13.41 4.92 -6.78
CA VAL A 14 -12.50 6.03 -6.53
C VAL A 14 -11.49 5.68 -5.44
N HIS A 15 -11.87 5.00 -4.35
CA HIS A 15 -11.07 4.94 -3.11
C HIS A 15 -10.52 3.57 -2.71
N ALA A 16 -11.04 2.48 -3.25
CA ALA A 16 -10.60 1.14 -2.84
C ALA A 16 -9.14 0.90 -3.24
N GLY A 17 -8.36 0.31 -2.34
CA GLY A 17 -6.96 -0.04 -2.57
C GLY A 17 -5.96 1.12 -2.49
N GLN A 18 -6.42 2.37 -2.38
CA GLN A 18 -5.54 3.53 -2.16
C GLN A 18 -5.55 4.01 -0.70
N VAL A 19 -4.37 4.35 -0.19
CA VAL A 19 -4.16 5.04 1.08
C VAL A 19 -3.20 6.21 0.84
N PRO A 20 -3.30 7.31 1.61
CA PRO A 20 -2.31 8.38 1.52
C PRO A 20 -0.91 7.83 1.78
N ASP A 21 0.08 8.27 1.02
CA ASP A 21 1.47 7.89 1.23
C ASP A 21 1.91 8.27 2.66
N PRO A 22 2.32 7.31 3.51
CA PRO A 22 2.68 7.60 4.89
C PRO A 22 3.94 8.47 5.02
N ALA A 23 4.82 8.49 4.02
CA ALA A 23 6.06 9.27 4.07
C ALA A 23 5.83 10.77 3.81
N THR A 24 4.91 11.12 2.91
CA THR A 24 4.71 12.52 2.45
C THR A 24 3.29 13.05 2.62
N GLY A 25 2.31 12.18 2.88
CA GLY A 25 0.89 12.52 2.91
C GLY A 25 0.26 12.69 1.52
N ALA A 26 0.98 12.38 0.43
CA ALA A 26 0.45 12.45 -0.92
C ALA A 26 -0.79 11.56 -1.08
N ARG A 27 -1.86 12.12 -1.66
CA ARG A 27 -3.09 11.37 -1.99
C ARG A 27 -3.00 10.64 -3.32
N ALA A 28 -2.23 11.18 -4.26
CA ALA A 28 -1.93 10.48 -5.49
C ALA A 28 -0.92 9.37 -5.22
N VAL A 29 -1.15 8.18 -5.80
CA VAL A 29 -0.24 7.04 -5.65
C VAL A 29 1.11 7.38 -6.30
N PRO A 30 2.24 7.21 -5.59
CA PRO A 30 3.56 7.43 -6.18
C PRO A 30 3.83 6.48 -7.35
N ILE A 31 4.53 6.97 -8.36
CA ILE A 31 5.05 6.13 -9.44
C ILE A 31 6.37 5.50 -8.95
N TYR A 32 6.32 4.25 -8.49
CA TYR A 32 7.50 3.49 -8.09
C TYR A 32 8.26 2.94 -9.31
N GLN A 33 8.85 3.84 -10.11
CA GLN A 33 9.64 3.48 -11.29
C GLN A 33 11.06 3.05 -10.89
N THR A 34 11.16 1.84 -10.34
CA THR A 34 12.42 1.20 -9.94
C THR A 34 12.50 -0.22 -10.49
N THR A 35 13.71 -0.77 -10.58
CA THR A 35 13.94 -2.17 -10.94
C THR A 35 14.13 -3.07 -9.71
N SER A 36 14.31 -2.50 -8.52
CA SER A 36 14.63 -3.24 -7.29
C SER A 36 14.23 -2.48 -6.01
N PHE A 37 14.06 -3.21 -4.91
CA PHE A 37 13.79 -2.70 -3.56
C PHE A 37 14.91 -3.13 -2.59
N VAL A 38 15.08 -2.37 -1.50
CA VAL A 38 16.12 -2.61 -0.48
C VAL A 38 15.52 -3.40 0.68
N PHE A 39 16.17 -4.49 1.07
CA PHE A 39 15.89 -5.19 2.33
C PHE A 39 16.64 -4.53 3.49
N LYS A 40 16.05 -4.54 4.68
CA LYS A 40 16.72 -4.00 5.87
C LYS A 40 17.96 -4.82 6.26
N ASP A 41 17.87 -6.15 6.16
CA ASP A 41 18.92 -7.11 6.50
C ASP A 41 18.74 -8.44 5.75
N ALA A 42 19.66 -9.39 5.98
CA ALA A 42 19.68 -10.68 5.29
C ALA A 42 18.55 -11.61 5.75
N ASP A 43 18.08 -11.48 6.98
CA ASP A 43 16.99 -12.30 7.51
C ASP A 43 15.66 -11.90 6.84
N GLU A 44 15.39 -10.59 6.71
CA GLU A 44 14.22 -10.08 5.97
C GLU A 44 14.20 -10.54 4.50
N ALA A 45 15.37 -10.54 3.84
CA ALA A 45 15.49 -11.04 2.46
C ALA A 45 15.22 -12.54 2.34
N ALA A 46 15.65 -13.32 3.33
CA ALA A 46 15.40 -14.75 3.39
C ALA A 46 13.92 -15.06 3.63
N ASP A 47 13.28 -14.35 4.57
CA ASP A 47 11.86 -14.50 4.89
C ASP A 47 10.95 -14.12 3.71
N PHE A 48 11.29 -13.07 2.95
CA PHE A 48 10.52 -12.66 1.77
C PHE A 48 10.43 -13.76 0.69
N SER A 49 11.40 -14.67 0.64
CA SER A 49 11.49 -15.70 -0.41
C SER A 49 10.76 -17.02 -0.06
N ASN A 50 10.14 -17.12 1.12
CA ASN A 50 9.45 -18.31 1.61
C ASN A 50 7.92 -18.12 1.60
#